data_AF-A0A147GR97-F1
#
_entry.id   AF-A0A147GR97-F1
#
_cell.length_a   1.000
_cell.length_b   1.000
_cell.length_c   1.000
_cell.angle_alpha   90.00
_cell.angle_beta   90.00
_cell.angle_gamma   90.00
#
_symmetry.space_group_name_H-M   'P 1'
#
loop_
_entity.id
_entity.type
_entity.pdbx_description
1 polymer ?
#
loop_
_entity_poly.entity_id
_entity_poly.type
_entity_poly.pdbx_seq_one_letter_code
_entity_poly.pdbx_strand_id
1 'polypeptide(L)'
;MNIDLSAIDQIEDVKMMAHKAFEFGIPDSEYARVLDLAGEMLRQRRLFWLDRSPRLLFDEEMDCHWVQFRIAVSPEDAADMTGELISLLVEADLDRLPINVSFYGALHEDGSLETADAN
;
A
#
# COMPACT_ATOMS: atom_id res chain seq x y z
N MET A 1 -6.90 -29.23 14.10
CA MET A 1 -6.48 -27.82 14.13
C MET A 1 -7.55 -27.05 13.36
N ASN A 2 -8.55 -26.53 14.07
CA ASN A 2 -9.55 -25.66 13.45
C ASN A 2 -8.89 -24.28 13.34
N ILE A 3 -8.61 -23.86 12.11
CA ILE A 3 -8.27 -22.47 11.84
C ILE A 3 -9.61 -21.74 11.82
N ASP A 4 -9.83 -20.94 12.85
CA ASP A 4 -10.97 -20.04 12.93
C ASP A 4 -10.69 -18.84 12.02
N LEU A 5 -11.41 -18.77 10.90
CA LEU A 5 -11.33 -17.69 9.90
C LEU A 5 -12.37 -16.59 10.16
N SER A 6 -13.08 -16.61 11.31
CA SER A 6 -14.11 -15.61 11.64
C SER A 6 -13.56 -14.21 11.92
N ALA A 7 -12.23 -14.05 11.98
CA ALA A 7 -11.53 -12.77 12.01
C ALA A 7 -11.04 -12.30 10.62
N ILE A 8 -11.53 -12.91 9.53
CA ILE A 8 -11.28 -12.43 8.16
C ILE A 8 -12.52 -11.72 7.64
N ASP A 9 -12.81 -10.58 8.23
CA ASP A 9 -13.71 -9.55 7.71
C ASP A 9 -13.27 -9.00 6.33
N GLN A 10 -12.00 -9.17 5.96
CA GLN A 10 -11.43 -8.66 4.70
C GLN A 10 -11.36 -9.69 3.56
N ILE A 11 -11.86 -10.93 3.72
CA ILE A 11 -11.63 -11.97 2.70
C ILE A 11 -12.35 -11.67 1.39
N GLU A 12 -13.53 -11.05 1.48
CA GLU A 12 -14.31 -10.64 0.32
C GLU A 12 -13.65 -9.45 -0.39
N ASP A 13 -13.08 -8.50 0.36
CA ASP A 13 -12.31 -7.40 -0.21
C ASP A 13 -11.05 -7.90 -0.92
N VAL A 14 -10.33 -8.85 -0.32
CA VAL A 14 -9.16 -9.49 -0.94
C VAL A 14 -9.54 -10.24 -2.22
N LYS A 15 -10.67 -10.97 -2.22
CA LYS A 15 -11.17 -11.65 -3.43
C LYS A 15 -11.58 -10.66 -4.50
N MET A 16 -12.27 -9.58 -4.14
CA MET A 16 -12.63 -8.51 -5.04
C MET A 16 -11.39 -7.88 -5.67
N MET A 17 -10.35 -7.59 -4.87
CA MET A 17 -9.09 -7.05 -5.36
C MET A 17 -8.40 -8.02 -6.30
N ALA A 18 -8.29 -9.29 -5.92
CA ALA A 18 -7.70 -10.30 -6.80
C ALA A 18 -8.47 -10.43 -8.12
N HIS A 19 -9.81 -10.36 -8.07
CA HIS A 19 -10.66 -10.39 -9.26
C HIS A 19 -10.43 -9.16 -10.14
N LYS A 20 -10.35 -7.96 -9.57
CA LYS A 20 -10.09 -6.72 -10.30
C LYS A 20 -8.72 -6.68 -10.94
N ALA A 21 -7.66 -7.12 -10.23
CA ALA A 21 -6.32 -7.27 -10.83
C ALA A 21 -6.35 -8.21 -12.05
N PHE A 22 -7.11 -9.32 -11.94
CA PHE A 22 -7.28 -10.24 -13.06
C PHE A 22 -8.07 -9.61 -14.23
N GLU A 23 -9.15 -8.86 -13.96
CA GLU A 23 -9.91 -8.13 -14.98
C GLU A 23 -9.05 -7.10 -15.72
N PHE A 24 -8.18 -6.38 -14.99
CA PHE A 24 -7.21 -5.44 -15.57
C PHE A 24 -6.09 -6.11 -16.36
N GLY A 25 -5.95 -7.44 -16.26
CA GLY A 25 -4.90 -8.18 -16.94
C GLY A 25 -3.50 -7.85 -16.44
N ILE A 26 -3.37 -7.42 -15.17
CA ILE A 26 -2.08 -7.09 -14.57
C ILE A 26 -1.32 -8.39 -14.34
N PRO A 27 -0.12 -8.58 -14.91
CA PRO A 27 0.72 -9.71 -14.55
C PRO A 27 1.15 -9.63 -13.09
N ASP A 28 1.07 -10.74 -12.35
CA ASP A 28 1.55 -10.83 -10.96
C ASP A 28 2.98 -10.30 -10.79
N SER A 29 3.84 -10.50 -11.79
CA SER A 29 5.22 -10.01 -11.79
C SER A 29 5.31 -8.49 -11.83
N GLU A 30 4.41 -7.82 -12.54
CA GLU A 30 4.37 -6.35 -12.59
C GLU A 30 3.77 -5.78 -11.29
N TYR A 31 2.72 -6.42 -10.77
CA TYR A 31 2.16 -6.08 -9.45
C TYR A 31 3.21 -6.21 -8.33
N ALA A 32 3.93 -7.33 -8.31
CA ALA A 32 5.02 -7.55 -7.35
C ALA A 32 6.12 -6.50 -7.48
N ARG A 33 6.50 -6.13 -8.72
CA ARG A 33 7.54 -5.12 -8.96
C ARG A 33 7.15 -3.74 -8.46
N VAL A 34 5.87 -3.37 -8.55
CA VAL A 34 5.33 -2.14 -7.94
C VAL A 34 5.52 -2.16 -6.42
N LEU A 35 5.19 -3.27 -5.77
CA LEU A 35 5.37 -3.44 -4.32
C LEU A 35 6.85 -3.48 -3.91
N ASP A 36 7.70 -4.11 -4.72
CA ASP A 36 9.14 -4.19 -4.46
C ASP A 36 9.79 -2.80 -4.47
N LEU A 37 9.37 -1.89 -5.36
CA LEU A 37 9.86 -0.51 -5.37
C LEU A 37 9.48 0.24 -4.09
N ALA A 38 8.25 0.09 -3.61
CA ALA A 38 7.83 0.67 -2.35
C ALA A 38 8.61 0.09 -1.16
N GLY A 39 8.79 -1.24 -1.13
CA GLY A 39 9.57 -1.94 -0.11
C GLY A 39 11.05 -1.55 -0.13
N GLU A 40 11.63 -1.36 -1.31
CA GLU A 40 13.01 -0.90 -1.48
C GLU A 40 13.19 0.53 -0.95
N MET A 41 12.23 1.43 -1.21
CA MET A 41 12.26 2.78 -0.67
C MET A 41 12.23 2.77 0.88
N LEU A 42 11.34 1.97 1.48
CA LEU A 42 11.31 1.79 2.92
C LEU A 42 12.64 1.28 3.46
N ARG A 43 13.24 0.29 2.78
CA ARG A 43 14.53 -0.30 3.13
C ARG A 43 15.67 0.72 3.09
N GLN A 44 15.74 1.54 2.04
CA GLN A 44 16.76 2.58 1.88
C GLN A 44 16.66 3.64 2.98
N ARG A 45 15.43 3.98 3.39
CA ARG A 45 15.16 4.94 4.46
C ARG A 45 15.22 4.32 5.87
N ARG A 46 15.46 3.01 5.97
CA ARG A 46 15.49 2.24 7.22
C ARG A 46 14.17 2.35 8.01
N LEU A 47 13.06 2.41 7.29
CA LEU A 47 11.71 2.49 7.84
C LEU A 47 11.05 1.12 7.80
N PHE A 48 10.19 0.87 8.79
CA PHE A 48 9.25 -0.24 8.80
C PHE A 48 7.83 0.33 8.74
N TRP A 49 6.92 -0.37 8.05
CA TRP A 49 5.50 -0.07 8.19
C TRP A 49 4.99 -0.60 9.54
N LEU A 50 3.91 0.01 10.04
CA LEU A 50 3.43 -0.17 11.41
C LEU A 50 2.32 -1.20 11.55
N ASP A 51 1.59 -1.47 10.47
CA ASP A 51 0.44 -2.36 10.48
C ASP A 51 0.82 -3.82 10.18
N ARG A 52 -0.07 -4.77 10.49
CA ARG A 52 0.18 -6.21 10.19
C ARG A 52 0.24 -6.50 8.69
N SER A 53 -0.47 -5.70 7.90
CA SER A 53 -0.52 -5.73 6.44
C SER A 53 -0.71 -4.31 5.92
N PRO A 54 -0.29 -4.01 4.68
CA PRO A 54 -0.69 -2.77 4.02
C PRO A 54 -2.21 -2.71 3.88
N ARG A 55 -2.76 -1.50 3.84
CA ARG A 55 -4.18 -1.30 3.53
C ARG A 55 -4.36 -1.46 2.03
N LEU A 56 -5.33 -2.28 1.64
CA LEU A 56 -5.73 -2.50 0.26
C LEU A 56 -7.11 -1.89 0.07
N LEU A 57 -7.23 -1.01 -0.92
CA LEU A 57 -8.48 -0.31 -1.24
C LEU A 57 -8.73 -0.42 -2.75
N PHE A 58 -10.01 -0.43 -3.13
CA PHE A 58 -10.41 -0.14 -4.50
C PHE A 58 -10.84 1.32 -4.59
N ASP A 59 -10.30 2.05 -5.54
CA ASP A 59 -10.87 3.32 -5.95
C ASP A 59 -11.80 3.06 -7.14
N GLU A 60 -13.11 3.07 -6.89
CA GLU A 60 -14.13 2.89 -7.93
C GLU A 60 -14.18 4.06 -8.92
N GLU A 61 -13.79 5.27 -8.51
CA GLU A 61 -13.83 6.46 -9.36
C GLU A 61 -12.66 6.45 -10.36
N MET A 62 -11.49 6.04 -9.90
CA MET A 62 -10.27 5.94 -10.71
C MET A 62 -10.05 4.55 -11.32
N ASP A 63 -10.93 3.59 -11.03
CA ASP A 63 -10.87 2.19 -11.45
C ASP A 63 -9.48 1.57 -11.20
N CYS A 64 -8.98 1.69 -9.97
CA CYS A 64 -7.63 1.27 -9.64
C CYS A 64 -7.50 0.68 -8.23
N HIS A 65 -6.43 -0.09 -8.02
CA HIS A 65 -6.03 -0.58 -6.71
C HIS A 65 -5.22 0.46 -5.97
N TRP A 66 -5.47 0.61 -4.67
CA TRP A 66 -4.63 1.41 -3.80
C TRP A 66 -3.98 0.54 -2.73
N VAL A 67 -2.66 0.63 -2.62
CA VAL A 67 -1.87 -0.03 -1.57
C VAL A 67 -1.24 1.05 -0.69
N GLN A 68 -1.58 1.07 0.59
CA GLN A 68 -1.09 2.10 1.51
C GLN A 68 -0.28 1.49 2.65
N PHE A 69 0.91 2.04 2.86
CA PHE A 69 1.82 1.65 3.93
C PHE A 69 1.85 2.73 5.02
N ARG A 70 1.33 2.40 6.21
CA ARG A 70 1.45 3.29 7.37
C ARG A 70 2.84 3.21 7.99
N ILE A 71 3.52 4.35 8.14
CA ILE A 71 4.94 4.42 8.56
C ILE A 71 5.17 5.50 9.63
N ALA A 72 6.21 5.32 10.44
CA ALA A 72 6.60 6.23 11.51
C ALA A 72 7.40 7.44 11.00
N VAL A 73 6.76 8.25 10.16
CA VAL A 73 7.26 9.56 9.71
C VAL A 73 6.13 10.58 9.78
N SER A 74 6.43 11.87 9.63
CA SER A 74 5.40 12.90 9.57
C SER A 74 4.50 12.72 8.32
N PRO A 75 3.26 13.23 8.31
CA PRO A 75 2.43 13.21 7.11
C PRO A 75 3.09 13.89 5.90
N GLU A 76 3.86 14.96 6.13
CA GLU A 76 4.61 15.68 5.09
C GLU A 76 5.70 14.78 4.49
N ASP A 77 6.53 14.15 5.33
CA ASP A 77 7.58 13.24 4.86
C ASP A 77 6.98 12.03 4.10
N ALA A 78 5.84 11.51 4.55
CA ALA A 78 5.15 10.41 3.87
C ALA A 78 4.60 10.83 2.50
N ALA A 79 4.10 12.07 2.39
CA ALA A 79 3.65 12.63 1.12
C ALA A 79 4.82 12.82 0.14
N ASP A 80 5.95 13.35 0.61
CA ASP A 80 7.18 13.50 -0.18
C ASP A 80 7.69 12.14 -0.66
N MET A 81 7.73 11.14 0.23
CA MET A 81 8.08 9.77 -0.13
C MET A 81 7.12 9.18 -1.18
N THR A 82 5.83 9.49 -1.11
CA THR A 82 4.86 9.05 -2.10
C THR A 82 5.12 9.70 -3.46
N GLY A 83 5.45 11.00 -3.49
CA GLY A 83 5.83 11.69 -4.71
C GLY A 83 7.10 11.14 -5.37
N GLU A 84 8.11 10.81 -4.55
CA GLU A 84 9.31 10.13 -5.02
C GLU A 84 9.00 8.74 -5.58
N LEU A 85 8.12 7.97 -4.92
CA LEU A 85 7.74 6.63 -5.37
C LEU A 85 7.02 6.69 -6.73
N ILE A 86 6.12 7.65 -6.92
CA ILE A 86 5.46 7.87 -8.21
C ILE A 86 6.50 8.12 -9.31
N SER A 87 7.52 8.93 -9.03
CA SER A 87 8.60 9.19 -10.00
C SER A 87 9.35 7.91 -10.36
N LEU A 88 9.66 7.05 -9.37
CA LEU A 88 10.30 5.76 -9.61
C LEU A 88 9.42 4.78 -10.41
N LEU A 89 8.10 4.81 -10.19
CA LEU A 89 7.16 3.97 -10.95
C LEU A 89 7.10 4.39 -12.43
N VAL A 90 7.10 5.69 -12.70
CA VAL A 90 7.18 6.23 -14.07
C VAL A 90 8.52 5.84 -14.73
N GLU A 91 9.64 6.00 -14.02
CA GLU A 91 10.96 5.60 -14.54
C GLU A 91 11.06 4.10 -14.85
N ALA A 92 10.30 3.28 -14.13
CA ALA A 92 10.24 1.83 -14.31
C ALA A 92 9.22 1.34 -15.35
N ASP A 93 8.49 2.25 -16.01
CA ASP A 93 7.37 1.97 -16.93
C ASP A 93 6.22 1.18 -16.27
N LEU A 94 5.93 1.49 -15.00
CA LEU A 94 4.89 0.85 -14.18
C LEU A 94 3.70 1.78 -13.89
N ASP A 95 3.77 3.06 -14.27
CA ASP A 95 2.73 4.06 -14.06
C ASP A 95 1.46 3.82 -14.91
N ARG A 96 1.56 2.98 -15.94
CA ARG A 96 0.43 2.56 -16.78
C ARG A 96 -0.48 1.50 -16.13
N LEU A 97 -0.07 0.95 -15.00
CA LEU A 97 -0.85 -0.07 -14.28
C LEU A 97 -1.91 0.60 -13.41
N PRO A 98 -3.12 0.03 -13.28
CA PRO A 98 -4.16 0.56 -12.41
C PRO A 98 -3.86 0.20 -10.94
N ILE A 99 -2.67 0.57 -10.47
CA ILE A 99 -2.16 0.35 -9.12
C ILE A 99 -1.51 1.64 -8.65
N ASN A 100 -2.06 2.21 -7.59
CA ASN A 100 -1.45 3.28 -6.84
C ASN A 100 -0.82 2.72 -5.56
N VAL A 101 0.34 3.23 -5.20
CA VAL A 101 1.01 2.91 -3.93
C VAL A 101 1.36 4.21 -3.22
N SER A 102 1.08 4.28 -1.91
CA SER A 102 1.41 5.45 -1.12
C SER A 102 1.84 5.10 0.30
N PHE A 103 2.44 6.10 0.96
CA PHE A 103 2.81 6.04 2.36
C PHE A 103 1.90 6.96 3.19
N TYR A 104 1.52 6.50 4.38
CA TYR A 104 0.73 7.26 5.34
C TYR A 104 1.55 7.49 6.61
N GLY A 105 1.84 8.77 6.92
CA GLY A 105 2.66 9.15 8.07
C GLY A 105 1.87 9.15 9.37
N ALA A 106 2.37 8.44 10.39
CA ALA A 106 1.71 8.29 11.68
C ALA A 106 2.39 9.08 12.82
N LEU A 107 3.45 9.86 12.56
CA LEU A 107 4.06 10.71 13.60
C LEU A 107 3.40 12.08 13.68
N HIS A 108 2.97 12.45 14.88
CA HIS A 108 2.57 13.82 15.22
C HIS A 108 3.78 14.71 15.46
N GLU A 109 3.58 16.03 15.48
CA GLU A 109 4.63 17.04 15.71
C GLU A 109 5.36 16.87 17.06
N ASP A 110 4.69 16.27 18.05
CA ASP A 110 5.25 15.99 19.37
C ASP A 110 6.04 14.67 19.43
N GLY A 111 6.16 13.95 18.31
CA GLY A 111 6.84 12.67 18.19
C GLY A 111 6.03 11.48 18.68
N SER A 112 4.76 11.67 19.06
CA SER A 112 3.85 10.58 19.37
C SER A 112 3.35 9.89 18.09
N LEU A 113 3.07 8.60 18.19
CA LEU A 113 2.49 7.81 17.11
C LEU A 113 0.96 7.85 17.19
N GLU A 114 0.32 8.14 16.07
CA GLU A 114 -1.09 7.91 15.87
C GLU A 114 -1.39 6.42 16.08
N THR A 115 -2.31 6.11 16.98
CA THR A 115 -2.75 4.73 17.18
C THR A 115 -3.61 4.32 16.00
N ALA A 116 -3.38 3.11 15.46
CA ALA A 116 -4.32 2.58 14.47
C ALA A 116 -5.70 2.46 15.12
N ASP A 117 -6.71 3.10 14.51
CA ASP A 117 -8.10 2.79 14.83
C ASP A 117 -8.30 1.29 14.66
N ALA A 118 -8.76 0.63 15.72
CA ALA A 118 -9.17 -0.76 15.68
C ALA A 118 -10.49 -0.81 14.90
N ASN A 119 -10.39 -0.96 13.59
CA ASN A 119 -11.50 -1.45 12.77
C ASN A 119 -11.69 -2.94 13.03
#